data_AF-A0A662KIM0-F1
#
_entry.id   AF-A0A662KIM0-F1
#
_cell.length_a   1.000
_cell.length_b   1.000
_cell.length_c   1.000
_cell.angle_alpha   90.00
_cell.angle_beta   90.00
_cell.angle_gamma   90.00
#
_symmetry.space_group_name_H-M   'P 1'
#
loop_
_entity.id
_entity.type
_entity.pdbx_description
1 polymer ?
#
loop_
_entity_poly.entity_id
_entity_poly.type
_entity_poly.pdbx_seq_one_letter_code
_entity_poly.pdbx_strand_id
1 'polypeptide(L)'
;SSSHAKKEFPGTPAEVSLDIARHFYDSCESVLLIPYNMSYYSLSLIATPIACYRHAPLIVYDHNDADIRELLDRLEVRQIICVGNVSIEGFDIVHLSTDEEIYDYLLTIHPENPYMVLANPKDAHPPSIVDTRVEHYHGHMKQIKITVLSHEITLFGNDTETFFFDAPEGIYTLRVYVNVTGAENPFPYMISAYLYHNDSLVTYSFSNAYERQRCYMEVPSIYVEGQYRLVVKLYHGIKGGFFIQRGLSIVDTDFDVDISMQKMSDVHHPRAILSPLAPYLACFREGIVVSAENEVTTKEYENISSGMAGGPWNNPSLHPFINTQVNKTVDMVRRMAARTDSTLVAILGDTVMIPQYYYASTTGDAYVGFGIPSDMPYSLNASLGVGRIVAWDGVDASLLISRSIFYDSIAQGEWLKNFTFITGEGFGETAGIFHQIPYSREMKNRGFDTALYGIFRNGRGYLENQGAFQANFVEYEGHGDWYWMLPSVYGLDYYSRVVDVAHVREYRLNPNVILTAACLMGRLDGIPLESSIAMAFIHAGANAFIGATRETGAEATLELIENAVIYNRISLGRAVVFSNQHTEPPTRYARVLYGDPAFVPYVPE
;
A
#
# COMPACT_ATOMS: atom_id res chain seq x y z
N SER A 1 0.68 -1.83 35.59
CA SER A 1 0.04 -0.80 34.74
C SER A 1 0.48 0.58 35.22
N SER A 2 1.66 1.05 34.79
CA SER A 2 2.00 2.46 34.92
C SER A 2 1.15 3.21 33.91
N SER A 3 0.17 3.99 34.38
CA SER A 3 -0.47 4.98 33.52
C SER A 3 0.61 5.97 33.11
N HIS A 4 1.17 5.84 31.90
CA HIS A 4 1.88 6.96 31.31
C HIS A 4 0.87 8.10 31.24
N ALA A 5 1.05 9.12 32.10
CA ALA A 5 0.20 10.29 32.09
C ALA A 5 0.32 10.89 30.68
N LYS A 6 -0.78 10.86 29.93
CA LYS A 6 -0.84 11.49 28.61
C LYS A 6 -0.71 12.99 28.83
N LYS A 7 0.38 13.58 28.35
CA LYS A 7 0.54 15.03 28.27
C LYS A 7 0.20 15.44 26.85
N GLU A 8 -0.84 16.26 26.72
CA GLU A 8 -1.24 16.87 25.46
C GLU A 8 -0.56 18.22 25.29
N PHE A 9 -0.17 18.55 24.05
CA PHE A 9 0.40 19.82 23.66
C PHE A 9 -0.50 20.45 22.60
N PRO A 10 -1.54 21.21 22.99
CA PRO A 10 -2.44 21.87 22.05
C PRO A 10 -1.81 23.16 21.50
N GLY A 11 -2.18 23.55 20.28
CA GLY A 11 -1.75 24.82 19.68
C GLY A 11 -1.44 24.69 18.19
N THR A 12 -0.90 25.77 17.62
CA THR A 12 -0.31 25.77 16.29
C THR A 12 0.99 24.95 16.26
N PRO A 13 1.49 24.51 15.10
CA PRO A 13 2.76 23.81 15.00
C PRO A 13 3.94 24.56 15.66
N ALA A 14 3.97 25.90 15.56
CA ALA A 14 4.94 26.74 16.23
C ALA A 14 4.86 26.63 17.75
N GLU A 15 3.67 26.84 18.33
CA GLU A 15 3.42 26.74 19.78
C GLU A 15 3.76 25.34 20.31
N VAL A 16 3.29 24.30 19.60
CA VAL A 16 3.51 22.89 19.98
C VAL A 16 5.00 22.56 19.97
N SER A 17 5.75 23.01 18.96
CA SER A 17 7.20 22.76 18.90
C SER A 17 7.95 23.38 20.08
N LEU A 18 7.59 24.61 20.48
CA LEU A 18 8.16 25.29 21.63
C LEU A 18 7.81 24.57 22.94
N ASP A 19 6.55 24.17 23.13
CA ASP A 19 6.11 23.52 24.37
C ASP A 19 6.67 22.10 24.55
N ILE A 20 6.83 21.35 23.46
CA ILE A 20 7.52 20.06 23.46
C ILE A 20 8.99 20.27 23.86
N ALA A 21 9.69 21.21 23.23
CA ALA A 21 11.06 21.53 23.58
C ALA A 21 11.18 21.95 25.04
N ARG A 22 10.24 22.79 25.52
CA ARG A 22 10.19 23.23 26.91
C ARG A 22 9.99 22.10 27.92
N HIS A 23 9.32 21.04 27.50
CA HIS A 23 9.00 19.92 28.38
C HIS A 23 10.09 18.87 28.47
N PHE A 24 10.73 18.54 27.34
CA PHE A 24 11.67 17.42 27.25
C PHE A 24 13.14 17.83 27.38
N TYR A 25 13.46 19.12 27.24
CA TYR A 25 14.83 19.62 27.30
C TYR A 25 15.03 20.58 28.48
N ASP A 26 16.02 20.27 29.29
CA ASP A 26 16.55 21.18 30.32
C ASP A 26 17.63 22.10 29.74
N SER A 27 18.46 21.58 28.83
CA SER A 27 19.51 22.30 28.09
C SER A 27 19.83 21.60 26.77
N CYS A 28 20.32 22.31 25.76
CA CYS A 28 20.84 21.70 24.52
C CYS A 28 21.90 22.57 23.83
N GLU A 29 22.87 21.94 23.16
CA GLU A 29 23.94 22.66 22.45
C GLU A 29 23.43 23.42 21.22
N SER A 30 22.54 22.77 20.48
CA SER A 30 21.98 23.28 19.23
C SER A 30 20.49 23.04 19.11
N VAL A 31 19.82 23.85 18.28
CA VAL A 31 18.44 23.62 17.84
C VAL A 31 18.37 23.53 16.33
N LEU A 32 17.40 22.78 15.80
CA LEU A 32 17.04 22.82 14.38
C LEU A 32 15.85 23.77 14.20
N LEU A 33 16.02 24.84 13.44
CA LEU A 33 14.98 25.82 13.15
C LEU A 33 14.47 25.63 11.72
N ILE A 34 13.18 25.33 11.58
CA ILE A 34 12.54 25.11 10.29
C ILE A 34 11.43 26.15 10.02
N PRO A 35 11.22 26.59 8.77
CA PRO A 35 10.14 27.52 8.42
C PRO A 35 8.76 26.86 8.48
N TYR A 36 7.76 27.60 8.97
CA TYR A 36 6.35 27.24 8.81
C TYR A 36 5.83 27.65 7.43
N ASN A 37 6.37 27.04 6.38
CA ASN A 37 6.02 27.36 5.00
C ASN A 37 6.19 26.15 4.08
N MET A 38 5.16 25.86 3.28
CA MET A 38 5.15 24.72 2.37
C MET A 38 6.17 24.83 1.24
N SER A 39 6.56 26.04 0.82
CA SER A 39 7.66 26.24 -0.14
C SER A 39 8.99 25.67 0.32
N TYR A 40 9.15 25.45 1.63
CA TYR A 40 10.36 24.87 2.24
C TYR A 40 10.08 23.51 2.90
N TYR A 41 8.92 22.90 2.63
CA TYR A 41 8.56 21.63 3.26
C TYR A 41 9.50 20.49 2.85
N SER A 42 9.88 20.43 1.57
CA SER A 42 10.85 19.43 1.07
C SER A 42 12.16 19.51 1.85
N LEU A 43 12.76 20.71 1.97
CA LEU A 43 13.98 20.93 2.77
C LEU A 43 13.78 20.56 4.25
N SER A 44 12.67 20.98 4.84
CA SER A 44 12.38 20.71 6.25
C SER A 44 12.22 19.22 6.52
N LEU A 45 11.58 18.49 5.60
CA LEU A 45 11.39 17.05 5.66
C LEU A 45 12.73 16.31 5.68
N ILE A 46 13.64 16.62 4.73
CA ILE A 46 14.95 15.97 4.66
C ILE A 46 15.92 16.44 5.76
N ALA A 47 15.74 17.64 6.31
CA ALA A 47 16.55 18.15 7.42
C ALA A 47 16.13 17.62 8.79
N THR A 48 14.87 17.17 8.95
CA THR A 48 14.34 16.72 10.24
C THR A 48 15.22 15.69 10.96
N PRO A 49 15.84 14.70 10.29
CA PRO A 49 16.77 13.77 10.95
C PRO A 49 17.98 14.42 11.64
N ILE A 50 18.39 15.63 11.23
CA ILE A 50 19.46 16.39 11.89
C ILE A 50 19.11 16.61 13.37
N ALA A 51 17.85 16.92 13.68
CA ALA A 51 17.39 17.13 15.05
C ALA A 51 17.61 15.88 15.91
N CYS A 52 17.32 14.69 15.35
CA CYS A 52 17.53 13.42 16.04
C CYS A 52 19.02 13.16 16.30
N TYR A 53 19.86 13.25 15.27
CA TYR A 53 21.29 12.92 15.38
C TYR A 53 22.11 13.94 16.18
N ARG A 54 21.63 15.18 16.30
CA ARG A 54 22.22 16.21 17.16
C ARG A 54 21.62 16.24 18.57
N HIS A 55 20.63 15.39 18.87
CA HIS A 55 19.82 15.50 20.08
C HIS A 55 19.29 16.93 20.32
N ALA A 56 18.87 17.58 19.24
CA ALA A 56 18.43 18.96 19.22
C ALA A 56 16.90 19.04 19.13
N PRO A 57 16.24 19.98 19.84
CA PRO A 57 14.83 20.22 19.60
C PRO A 57 14.62 20.80 18.19
N LEU A 58 13.55 20.36 17.54
CA LEU A 58 13.07 20.92 16.27
C LEU A 58 12.05 22.00 16.58
N ILE A 59 12.34 23.22 16.15
CA ILE A 59 11.55 24.42 16.41
C ILE A 59 10.98 24.93 15.08
N VAL A 60 9.68 25.20 15.08
CA VAL A 60 8.97 25.75 13.92
C VAL A 60 8.95 27.29 14.02
N TYR A 61 9.47 27.94 13.00
CA TYR A 61 9.53 29.39 12.86
C TYR A 61 8.30 29.91 12.10
N ASP A 62 7.49 30.71 12.78
CA ASP A 62 6.31 31.41 12.24
C ASP A 62 6.30 32.87 12.71
N HIS A 63 7.42 33.58 12.48
CA HIS A 63 7.61 34.97 12.92
C HIS A 63 7.49 35.18 14.45
N ASN A 64 7.83 34.14 15.21
CA ASN A 64 7.77 34.04 16.67
C ASN A 64 9.15 34.25 17.32
N ASP A 65 9.92 35.21 16.83
CA ASP A 65 11.30 35.49 17.26
C ASP A 65 11.46 35.64 18.77
N ALA A 66 10.52 36.32 19.43
CA ALA A 66 10.58 36.59 20.86
C ALA A 66 10.47 35.30 21.68
N ASP A 67 9.51 34.43 21.36
CA ASP A 67 9.28 33.17 22.06
C ASP A 67 10.41 32.17 21.82
N ILE A 68 10.95 32.15 20.60
CA ILE A 68 12.12 31.34 20.26
C ILE A 68 13.32 31.81 21.08
N ARG A 69 13.61 33.12 21.12
CA ARG A 69 14.74 33.66 21.91
C ARG A 69 14.63 33.30 23.38
N GLU A 70 13.45 33.44 23.97
CA GLU A 70 13.21 33.02 25.36
C GLU A 70 13.54 31.54 25.57
N LEU A 71 13.12 30.67 24.64
CA LEU A 71 13.46 29.25 24.69
C LEU A 71 14.97 29.01 24.56
N LEU A 72 15.63 29.67 23.61
CA LEU A 72 17.06 29.50 23.37
C LEU A 72 17.90 29.90 24.59
N ASP A 73 17.56 31.03 25.22
CA ASP A 73 18.21 31.49 26.45
C ASP A 73 17.98 30.50 27.60
N ARG A 74 16.76 29.98 27.74
CA ARG A 74 16.41 29.00 28.78
C ARG A 74 17.17 27.68 28.61
N LEU A 75 17.36 27.25 27.38
CA LEU A 75 18.04 25.99 27.04
C LEU A 75 19.57 26.14 26.90
N GLU A 76 20.11 27.34 27.12
CA GLU A 76 21.54 27.67 26.99
C GLU A 76 22.13 27.33 25.61
N VAL A 77 21.34 27.56 24.55
CA VAL A 77 21.70 27.21 23.17
C VAL A 77 22.87 28.04 22.65
N ARG A 78 23.82 27.40 21.98
CA ARG A 78 25.00 28.05 21.39
C ARG A 78 24.89 28.22 19.89
N GLN A 79 24.30 27.23 19.21
CA GLN A 79 24.22 27.18 17.75
C GLN A 79 22.78 26.95 17.29
N ILE A 80 22.40 27.63 16.22
CA ILE A 80 21.13 27.41 15.52
C ILE A 80 21.44 26.83 14.15
N ILE A 81 20.82 25.69 13.82
CA ILE A 81 20.86 25.10 12.49
C ILE A 81 19.58 25.54 11.78
N CYS A 82 19.68 26.46 10.84
CA CYS A 82 18.56 27.06 10.13
C CYS A 82 18.34 26.39 8.78
N VAL A 83 17.10 25.98 8.51
CA VAL A 83 16.70 25.42 7.21
C VAL A 83 16.03 26.48 6.35
N GLY A 84 16.43 26.60 5.09
CA GLY A 84 15.89 27.62 4.18
C GLY A 84 16.29 29.03 4.60
N ASN A 85 15.35 29.97 4.53
CA ASN A 85 15.62 31.40 4.71
C ASN A 85 15.30 31.95 6.12
N VAL A 86 15.18 31.10 7.13
CA VAL A 86 14.91 31.52 8.51
C VAL A 86 16.21 31.80 9.28
N SER A 87 16.19 32.76 10.21
CA SER A 87 17.33 33.07 11.07
C SER A 87 16.90 33.85 12.30
N ILE A 88 17.58 33.65 13.43
CA ILE A 88 17.46 34.47 14.63
C ILE A 88 18.82 35.12 14.91
N GLU A 89 18.89 36.46 14.86
CA GLU A 89 20.15 37.19 15.07
C GLU A 89 20.76 36.96 16.47
N GLY A 90 22.08 37.01 16.60
CA GLY A 90 22.78 37.00 17.89
C GLY A 90 23.27 35.62 18.38
N PHE A 91 23.16 34.59 17.53
CA PHE A 91 23.67 33.24 17.79
C PHE A 91 24.68 32.82 16.72
N ASP A 92 25.42 31.72 16.96
CA ASP A 92 26.16 31.05 15.89
C ASP A 92 25.16 30.32 14.98
N ILE A 93 25.23 30.52 13.66
CA ILE A 93 24.22 30.02 12.73
C ILE A 93 24.86 29.18 11.64
N VAL A 94 24.35 27.97 11.47
CA VAL A 94 24.57 27.12 10.29
C VAL A 94 23.34 27.23 9.41
N HIS A 95 23.51 27.74 8.19
CA HIS A 95 22.41 27.83 7.21
C HIS A 95 22.46 26.67 6.22
N LEU A 96 21.34 25.96 6.09
CA LEU A 96 21.13 24.86 5.14
C LEU A 96 19.99 25.26 4.19
N SER A 97 20.34 25.77 3.01
CA SER A 97 19.40 26.37 2.04
C SER A 97 19.06 25.45 0.87
N THR A 98 19.79 24.34 0.71
CA THR A 98 19.62 23.40 -0.40
C THR A 98 19.65 21.95 0.07
N ASP A 99 19.08 21.05 -0.72
CA ASP A 99 19.13 19.60 -0.48
C ASP A 99 20.56 19.10 -0.26
N GLU A 100 21.50 19.53 -1.11
CA GLU A 100 22.89 19.07 -1.04
C GLU A 100 23.59 19.51 0.26
N GLU A 101 23.36 20.75 0.71
CA GLU A 101 23.89 21.24 1.99
C GLU A 101 23.33 20.43 3.17
N ILE A 102 22.04 20.07 3.13
CA ILE A 102 21.41 19.24 4.16
C ILE A 102 22.00 17.83 4.16
N TYR A 103 22.13 17.21 2.99
CA TYR A 103 22.73 15.88 2.87
C TYR A 103 24.20 15.89 3.31
N ASP A 104 25.01 16.86 2.90
CA ASP A 104 26.41 16.98 3.33
C ASP A 104 26.51 17.15 4.84
N TYR A 105 25.63 17.95 5.45
CA TYR A 105 25.59 18.11 6.90
C TYR A 105 25.21 16.80 7.60
N LEU A 106 24.17 16.11 7.14
CA LEU A 106 23.75 14.80 7.67
C LEU A 106 24.89 13.78 7.62
N LEU A 107 25.55 13.65 6.48
CA LEU A 107 26.67 12.73 6.28
C LEU A 107 27.90 13.08 7.14
N THR A 108 28.04 14.36 7.53
CA THR A 108 29.11 14.80 8.43
C THR A 108 28.83 14.40 9.88
N ILE A 109 27.59 14.55 10.33
CA ILE A 109 27.22 14.30 11.74
C ILE A 109 26.89 12.82 12.02
N HIS A 110 26.46 12.11 10.99
CA HIS A 110 26.06 10.71 11.04
C HIS A 110 26.53 10.04 9.74
N PRO A 111 27.79 9.58 9.65
CA PRO A 111 28.35 9.05 8.40
C PRO A 111 27.79 7.68 8.02
N GLU A 112 27.46 6.85 9.00
CA GLU A 112 26.89 5.51 8.79
C GLU A 112 25.39 5.64 8.50
N ASN A 113 24.98 5.47 7.24
CA ASN A 113 23.57 5.57 6.84
C ASN A 113 23.14 4.29 6.13
N PRO A 114 22.79 3.20 6.84
CA PRO A 114 22.45 1.93 6.23
C PRO A 114 21.07 1.92 5.55
N TYR A 115 20.27 2.97 5.72
CA TYR A 115 18.86 3.02 5.34
C TYR A 115 18.48 4.33 4.65
N MET A 116 17.73 4.24 3.55
CA MET A 116 17.12 5.40 2.88
C MET A 116 15.60 5.28 2.91
N VAL A 117 14.91 6.37 3.25
CA VAL A 117 13.45 6.50 3.10
C VAL A 117 13.16 7.43 1.95
N LEU A 118 12.61 6.89 0.86
CA LEU A 118 12.07 7.68 -0.23
C LEU A 118 10.69 8.21 0.17
N ALA A 119 10.53 9.52 0.09
CA ALA A 119 9.27 10.19 0.40
C ALA A 119 8.99 11.27 -0.66
N ASN A 120 7.72 11.50 -0.99
CA ASN A 120 7.37 12.60 -1.88
C ASN A 120 6.69 13.72 -1.06
N PRO A 121 7.36 14.86 -0.82
CA PRO A 121 6.83 15.94 0.01
C PRO A 121 5.54 16.55 -0.54
N LYS A 122 5.23 16.33 -1.82
CA LYS A 122 4.00 16.84 -2.44
C LYS A 122 2.75 16.15 -1.91
N ASP A 123 2.85 14.95 -1.33
CA ASP A 123 1.69 14.26 -0.78
C ASP A 123 1.04 15.00 0.41
N ALA A 124 1.81 15.85 1.12
CA ALA A 124 1.34 16.69 2.21
C ALA A 124 0.39 17.82 1.74
N HIS A 125 0.25 17.99 0.42
CA HIS A 125 -0.62 18.97 -0.22
C HIS A 125 -1.59 18.32 -1.19
N PRO A 126 -2.64 17.66 -0.68
CA PRO A 126 -3.74 17.27 -1.55
C PRO A 126 -4.38 18.54 -2.16
N PRO A 127 -4.76 18.51 -3.44
CA PRO A 127 -5.45 19.64 -4.06
C PRO A 127 -6.81 19.85 -3.42
N SER A 128 -7.28 21.10 -3.45
CA SER A 128 -8.62 21.44 -3.02
C SER A 128 -9.67 20.97 -4.04
N ILE A 129 -10.83 20.55 -3.54
CA ILE A 129 -12.00 20.30 -4.38
C ILE A 129 -12.59 21.66 -4.78
N VAL A 130 -12.66 21.93 -6.07
CA VAL A 130 -13.24 23.15 -6.65
C VAL A 130 -14.74 23.01 -6.84
N ASP A 131 -15.18 21.86 -7.34
CA ASP A 131 -16.59 21.57 -7.58
C ASP A 131 -16.87 20.07 -7.39
N THR A 132 -18.10 19.75 -6.98
CA THR A 132 -18.56 18.36 -6.84
C THR A 132 -19.96 18.23 -7.43
N ARG A 133 -20.09 17.31 -8.39
CA ARG A 133 -21.37 16.87 -8.92
C ARG A 133 -21.64 15.47 -8.40
N VAL A 134 -22.82 15.28 -7.83
CA VAL A 134 -23.29 13.97 -7.36
C VAL A 134 -24.51 13.55 -8.15
N GLU A 135 -24.54 12.29 -8.56
CA GLU A 135 -25.71 11.67 -9.16
C GLU A 135 -26.11 10.45 -8.36
N HIS A 136 -27.42 10.30 -8.21
CA HIS A 136 -28.04 9.24 -7.42
C HIS A 136 -28.96 8.44 -8.33
N TYR A 137 -28.76 7.13 -8.35
CA TYR A 137 -29.63 6.20 -9.05
C TYR A 137 -30.14 5.15 -8.09
N HIS A 138 -31.34 4.68 -8.36
CA HIS A 138 -31.96 3.58 -7.65
C HIS A 138 -32.32 2.50 -8.67
N GLY A 139 -31.98 1.26 -8.36
CA GLY A 139 -32.24 0.10 -9.18
C GLY A 139 -32.99 -0.98 -8.40
N HIS A 140 -33.79 -1.76 -9.12
CA HIS A 140 -34.45 -2.95 -8.59
C HIS A 140 -34.14 -4.12 -9.51
N MET A 141 -33.50 -5.16 -8.97
CA MET A 141 -33.08 -6.32 -9.73
C MET A 141 -33.81 -7.57 -9.25
N LYS A 142 -34.44 -8.26 -10.19
CA LYS A 142 -35.12 -9.54 -9.94
C LYS A 142 -34.72 -10.56 -10.99
N GLN A 143 -34.23 -11.71 -10.53
CA GLN A 143 -33.53 -12.65 -11.40
C GLN A 143 -33.50 -14.06 -10.83
N ILE A 144 -33.61 -15.07 -11.71
CA ILE A 144 -33.29 -16.47 -11.38
C ILE A 144 -32.34 -17.02 -12.46
N LYS A 145 -31.09 -17.33 -12.07
CA LYS A 145 -30.05 -17.88 -12.95
C LYS A 145 -29.69 -19.28 -12.51
N ILE A 146 -29.48 -20.16 -13.48
CA ILE A 146 -28.78 -21.42 -13.23
C ILE A 146 -27.53 -21.44 -14.11
N THR A 147 -26.39 -21.79 -13.52
CA THR A 147 -25.16 -22.09 -14.25
C THR A 147 -24.98 -23.60 -14.30
N VAL A 148 -24.87 -24.18 -15.49
CA VAL A 148 -24.63 -25.62 -15.70
C VAL A 148 -23.56 -25.79 -16.77
N LEU A 149 -22.48 -26.52 -16.45
CA LEU A 149 -21.36 -26.75 -17.36
C LEU A 149 -20.79 -25.44 -17.93
N SER A 150 -20.61 -24.43 -17.07
CA SER A 150 -20.18 -23.07 -17.43
C SER A 150 -21.14 -22.28 -18.33
N HIS A 151 -22.31 -22.82 -18.67
CA HIS A 151 -23.35 -22.10 -19.37
C HIS A 151 -24.33 -21.46 -18.38
N GLU A 152 -24.44 -20.14 -18.45
CA GLU A 152 -25.42 -19.38 -17.68
C GLU A 152 -26.76 -19.35 -18.41
N ILE A 153 -27.80 -19.84 -17.75
CA ILE A 153 -29.18 -19.90 -18.25
C ILE A 153 -30.03 -19.02 -17.33
N THR A 154 -30.47 -17.88 -17.85
CA THR A 154 -31.43 -17.01 -17.17
C THR A 154 -32.83 -17.57 -17.35
N LEU A 155 -33.45 -18.02 -16.27
CA LEU A 155 -34.81 -18.55 -16.27
C LEU A 155 -35.85 -17.43 -16.17
N PHE A 156 -35.52 -16.37 -15.44
CA PHE A 156 -36.39 -15.22 -15.24
C PHE A 156 -35.57 -13.95 -14.97
N GLY A 157 -36.07 -12.81 -15.45
CA GLY A 157 -35.53 -11.49 -15.14
C GLY A 157 -34.20 -11.16 -15.82
N ASN A 158 -33.48 -10.19 -15.27
CA ASN A 158 -32.16 -9.76 -15.75
C ASN A 158 -31.22 -9.60 -14.54
N ASP A 159 -29.95 -9.97 -14.67
CA ASP A 159 -28.94 -9.88 -13.60
C ASP A 159 -28.04 -8.65 -13.76
N THR A 160 -28.37 -7.79 -14.72
CA THR A 160 -27.55 -6.65 -15.11
C THR A 160 -28.43 -5.41 -15.22
N GLU A 161 -28.01 -4.31 -14.61
CA GLU A 161 -28.60 -2.99 -14.79
C GLU A 161 -27.52 -2.02 -15.28
N THR A 162 -27.91 -1.07 -16.12
CA THR A 162 -26.97 -0.15 -16.77
C THR A 162 -27.42 1.28 -16.55
N PHE A 163 -26.50 2.10 -16.05
CA PHE A 163 -26.70 3.53 -15.81
C PHE A 163 -25.78 4.31 -16.73
N PHE A 164 -26.30 5.41 -17.28
CA PHE A 164 -25.55 6.33 -18.12
C PHE A 164 -25.53 7.69 -17.46
N PHE A 165 -24.35 8.30 -17.40
CA PHE A 165 -24.16 9.62 -16.83
C PHE A 165 -23.09 10.39 -17.61
N ASP A 166 -23.16 11.72 -17.57
CA ASP A 166 -22.24 12.58 -18.29
C ASP A 166 -21.23 13.20 -17.32
N ALA A 167 -19.94 12.89 -17.52
CA ALA A 167 -18.84 13.54 -16.81
C ALA A 167 -18.49 14.86 -17.51
N PRO A 168 -18.51 16.01 -16.80
CA PRO A 168 -18.13 17.29 -17.39
C PRO A 168 -16.61 17.41 -17.57
N GLU A 169 -16.18 18.41 -18.34
CA GLU A 169 -14.76 18.73 -18.54
C GLU A 169 -14.05 19.06 -17.21
N GLY A 170 -12.85 18.50 -17.04
CA GLY A 170 -11.99 18.81 -15.89
C GLY A 170 -12.45 18.18 -14.57
N ILE A 171 -13.25 17.11 -14.62
CA ILE A 171 -13.27 16.17 -13.49
C ILE A 171 -11.86 15.56 -13.36
N TYR A 172 -11.44 15.24 -12.14
CA TYR A 172 -10.18 14.54 -11.93
C TYR A 172 -10.40 13.26 -11.14
N THR A 173 -11.35 13.27 -10.20
CA THR A 173 -11.68 12.09 -9.41
C THR A 173 -13.14 11.70 -9.63
N LEU A 174 -13.35 10.41 -9.94
CA LEU A 174 -14.68 9.81 -9.99
C LEU A 174 -14.76 8.67 -8.98
N ARG A 175 -15.79 8.71 -8.14
CA ARG A 175 -16.10 7.68 -7.15
C ARG A 175 -17.46 7.10 -7.43
N VAL A 176 -17.56 5.77 -7.44
CA VAL A 176 -18.84 5.06 -7.55
C VAL A 176 -19.02 4.18 -6.34
N TYR A 177 -20.14 4.36 -5.67
CA TYR A 177 -20.62 3.48 -4.62
C TYR A 177 -21.86 2.75 -5.11
N VAL A 178 -21.91 1.45 -4.89
CA VAL A 178 -23.09 0.62 -5.14
C VAL A 178 -23.42 -0.13 -3.86
N ASN A 179 -24.64 0.00 -3.36
CA ASN A 179 -25.06 -0.60 -2.10
C ASN A 179 -26.42 -1.30 -2.26
N VAL A 180 -26.48 -2.59 -1.95
CA VAL A 180 -27.77 -3.30 -1.88
C VAL A 180 -28.53 -2.81 -0.65
N THR A 181 -29.77 -2.34 -0.83
CA THR A 181 -30.57 -1.78 0.26
C THR A 181 -31.25 -2.89 1.04
N GLY A 182 -31.10 -2.88 2.36
CA GLY A 182 -31.69 -3.89 3.24
C GLY A 182 -30.82 -4.19 4.45
N ALA A 183 -31.29 -5.10 5.32
CA ALA A 183 -30.47 -5.62 6.42
C ALA A 183 -29.37 -6.54 5.88
N GLU A 184 -28.26 -6.67 6.62
CA GLU A 184 -27.21 -7.64 6.28
C GLU A 184 -27.80 -9.06 6.16
N ASN A 185 -27.59 -9.68 5.00
CA ASN A 185 -28.02 -11.04 4.71
C ASN A 185 -26.91 -12.03 5.11
N PRO A 186 -27.21 -13.13 5.84
CA PRO A 186 -26.25 -14.21 6.12
C PRO A 186 -25.56 -14.78 4.86
N PHE A 187 -26.23 -14.67 3.72
CA PHE A 187 -25.69 -14.92 2.39
C PHE A 187 -25.68 -13.59 1.63
N PRO A 188 -24.62 -12.78 1.74
CA PRO A 188 -24.62 -11.43 1.19
C PRO A 188 -24.74 -11.47 -0.35
N TYR A 189 -25.44 -10.48 -0.91
CA TYR A 189 -25.43 -10.24 -2.34
C TYR A 189 -24.03 -9.87 -2.81
N MET A 190 -23.60 -10.55 -3.86
CA MET A 190 -22.38 -10.27 -4.59
C MET A 190 -22.66 -9.18 -5.61
N ILE A 191 -21.88 -8.10 -5.57
CA ILE A 191 -21.97 -6.99 -6.51
C ILE A 191 -20.75 -7.07 -7.44
N SER A 192 -20.98 -6.95 -8.75
CA SER A 192 -19.92 -6.65 -9.72
C SER A 192 -20.29 -5.36 -10.45
N ALA A 193 -19.41 -4.37 -10.41
CA ALA A 193 -19.64 -3.10 -11.07
C ALA A 193 -18.48 -2.78 -12.02
N TYR A 194 -18.81 -2.32 -13.23
CA TYR A 194 -17.86 -2.04 -14.30
C TYR A 194 -18.16 -0.68 -14.92
N LEU A 195 -17.14 0.18 -14.99
CA LEU A 195 -17.26 1.51 -15.55
C LEU A 195 -16.58 1.58 -16.92
N TYR A 196 -17.33 2.00 -17.94
CA TYR A 196 -16.84 2.13 -19.30
C TYR A 196 -16.91 3.57 -19.80
N HIS A 197 -15.98 3.92 -20.68
CA HIS A 197 -15.98 5.13 -21.49
C HIS A 197 -15.58 4.77 -22.92
N ASN A 198 -16.41 5.10 -23.92
CA ASN A 198 -16.23 4.71 -25.33
C ASN A 198 -15.91 3.21 -25.51
N ASP A 199 -16.69 2.35 -24.85
CA ASP A 199 -16.52 0.88 -24.77
C ASP A 199 -15.19 0.37 -24.18
N SER A 200 -14.30 1.26 -23.77
CA SER A 200 -13.09 0.91 -23.02
C SER A 200 -13.41 0.82 -21.53
N LEU A 201 -12.94 -0.25 -20.88
CA LEU A 201 -13.06 -0.40 -19.43
C LEU A 201 -12.12 0.58 -18.73
N VAL A 202 -12.70 1.44 -17.88
CA VAL A 202 -11.98 2.45 -17.10
C VAL A 202 -11.52 1.85 -15.77
N THR A 203 -12.47 1.30 -15.03
CA THR A 203 -12.23 0.57 -13.78
C THR A 203 -13.38 -0.38 -13.49
N TYR A 204 -13.20 -1.25 -12.50
CA TYR A 204 -14.22 -2.16 -12.01
C TYR A 204 -13.94 -2.51 -10.56
N SER A 205 -14.97 -2.99 -9.87
CA SER A 205 -14.83 -3.47 -8.49
C SER A 205 -15.95 -4.45 -8.14
N PHE A 206 -15.80 -5.06 -6.96
CA PHE A 206 -16.70 -6.07 -6.44
C PHE A 206 -17.03 -5.81 -4.97
N SER A 207 -18.13 -6.36 -4.48
CA SER A 207 -18.43 -6.32 -3.05
C SER A 207 -17.33 -6.96 -2.18
N ASN A 208 -16.72 -8.04 -2.66
CA ASN A 208 -15.65 -8.75 -1.94
C ASN A 208 -14.37 -7.93 -1.84
N ALA A 209 -14.24 -6.90 -2.67
CA ALA A 209 -13.13 -5.97 -2.68
C ALA A 209 -13.37 -4.74 -1.78
N TYR A 210 -14.45 -4.68 -1.03
CA TYR A 210 -14.72 -3.51 -0.18
C TYR A 210 -15.45 -3.87 1.10
N GLU A 211 -16.78 -4.03 1.06
CA GLU A 211 -17.61 -4.40 2.20
C GLU A 211 -18.72 -5.35 1.74
N ARG A 212 -19.24 -6.15 2.67
CA ARG A 212 -20.37 -7.04 2.38
C ARG A 212 -21.52 -6.22 1.78
N GLN A 213 -22.02 -6.64 0.62
CA GLN A 213 -23.12 -5.98 -0.10
C GLN A 213 -22.87 -4.53 -0.52
N ARG A 214 -21.59 -4.10 -0.56
CA ARG A 214 -21.20 -2.76 -1.01
C ARG A 214 -19.98 -2.84 -1.91
N CYS A 215 -20.07 -2.20 -3.06
CA CYS A 215 -18.96 -2.08 -3.99
C CYS A 215 -18.50 -0.63 -4.05
N TYR A 216 -17.19 -0.43 -4.03
CA TYR A 216 -16.56 0.87 -4.19
C TYR A 216 -15.50 0.81 -5.29
N MET A 217 -15.48 1.83 -6.16
CA MET A 217 -14.40 2.05 -7.11
C MET A 217 -14.06 3.54 -7.17
N GLU A 218 -12.78 3.82 -7.38
CA GLU A 218 -12.27 5.17 -7.56
C GLU A 218 -11.38 5.22 -8.79
N VAL A 219 -11.48 6.33 -9.53
CA VAL A 219 -10.58 6.64 -10.62
C VAL A 219 -10.02 8.05 -10.41
N PRO A 220 -8.72 8.19 -10.13
CA PRO A 220 -8.09 9.46 -9.78
C PRO A 220 -7.69 10.32 -10.99
N SER A 221 -8.03 9.90 -12.23
CA SER A 221 -7.63 10.60 -13.45
C SER A 221 -8.71 10.54 -14.53
N ILE A 222 -9.96 10.89 -14.18
CA ILE A 222 -11.05 11.02 -15.17
C ILE A 222 -11.12 12.44 -15.71
N TYR A 223 -10.22 12.80 -16.62
CA TYR A 223 -10.25 14.11 -17.29
C TYR A 223 -11.12 14.14 -18.55
N VAL A 224 -11.51 12.98 -19.05
CA VAL A 224 -12.20 12.88 -20.32
C VAL A 224 -13.69 13.17 -20.14
N GLU A 225 -14.15 14.26 -20.74
CA GLU A 225 -15.58 14.57 -20.77
C GLU A 225 -16.35 13.58 -21.64
N GLY A 226 -17.62 13.40 -21.32
CA GLY A 226 -18.54 12.62 -22.14
C GLY A 226 -19.37 11.63 -21.34
N GLN A 227 -20.04 10.74 -22.07
CA GLN A 227 -20.96 9.79 -21.49
C GLN A 227 -20.23 8.54 -21.01
N TYR A 228 -20.44 8.21 -19.74
CA TYR A 228 -19.97 7.00 -19.10
C TYR A 228 -21.11 5.99 -19.00
N ARG A 229 -20.75 4.71 -19.09
CA ARG A 229 -21.66 3.59 -18.90
C ARG A 229 -21.22 2.79 -17.67
N LEU A 230 -22.01 2.82 -16.62
CA LEU A 230 -21.85 1.96 -15.45
C LEU A 230 -22.74 0.72 -15.61
N VAL A 231 -22.14 -0.46 -15.50
CA VAL A 231 -22.84 -1.74 -15.54
C VAL A 231 -22.75 -2.37 -14.16
N VAL A 232 -23.90 -2.60 -13.52
CA VAL A 232 -24.02 -3.26 -12.21
C VAL A 232 -24.63 -4.64 -12.40
N LYS A 233 -24.03 -5.65 -11.78
CA LYS A 233 -24.54 -7.02 -11.74
C LYS A 233 -24.68 -7.49 -10.31
N LEU A 234 -25.78 -8.19 -10.02
CA LEU A 234 -26.04 -8.80 -8.73
C LEU A 234 -26.09 -10.32 -8.84
N TYR A 235 -25.50 -10.99 -7.86
CA TYR A 235 -25.56 -12.43 -7.72
C TYR A 235 -25.86 -12.78 -6.26
N HIS A 236 -26.78 -13.72 -6.03
CA HIS A 236 -27.13 -14.16 -4.68
C HIS A 236 -27.49 -15.63 -4.67
N GLY A 237 -26.62 -16.43 -4.06
CA GLY A 237 -26.75 -17.88 -4.04
C GLY A 237 -25.37 -18.55 -4.08
N ILE A 238 -25.30 -19.72 -4.71
CA ILE A 238 -24.12 -20.60 -4.66
C ILE A 238 -23.43 -20.68 -6.01
N LYS A 239 -22.13 -20.33 -6.07
CA LYS A 239 -21.33 -20.46 -7.29
C LYS A 239 -20.09 -21.28 -7.05
N GLY A 240 -19.93 -22.37 -7.80
CA GLY A 240 -18.87 -23.34 -7.59
C GLY A 240 -18.29 -23.89 -8.88
N GLY A 241 -17.10 -24.49 -8.79
CA GLY A 241 -16.38 -25.07 -9.91
C GLY A 241 -15.63 -24.04 -10.75
N PHE A 242 -14.30 -24.08 -10.77
CA PHE A 242 -13.48 -23.16 -11.56
C PHE A 242 -13.49 -23.48 -13.06
N PHE A 243 -13.12 -24.71 -13.43
CA PHE A 243 -13.05 -25.15 -14.83
C PHE A 243 -14.43 -25.41 -15.44
N ILE A 244 -15.36 -25.88 -14.63
CA ILE A 244 -16.73 -26.20 -15.03
C ILE A 244 -17.65 -25.57 -13.99
N GLN A 245 -18.07 -24.34 -14.27
CA GLN A 245 -18.89 -23.56 -13.34
C GLN A 245 -20.29 -24.16 -13.23
N ARG A 246 -20.81 -24.11 -12.01
CA ARG A 246 -22.16 -24.50 -11.63
C ARG A 246 -22.68 -23.54 -10.57
N GLY A 247 -23.97 -23.30 -10.57
CA GLY A 247 -24.53 -22.42 -9.55
C GLY A 247 -25.99 -22.09 -9.73
N LEU A 248 -26.54 -21.44 -8.72
CA LEU A 248 -27.91 -20.94 -8.68
C LEU A 248 -27.86 -19.53 -8.11
N SER A 249 -28.39 -18.56 -8.86
CA SER A 249 -28.60 -17.19 -8.40
C SER A 249 -30.08 -16.91 -8.29
N ILE A 250 -30.52 -16.34 -7.17
CA ILE A 250 -31.87 -15.83 -6.96
C ILE A 250 -31.74 -14.43 -6.39
N VAL A 251 -32.00 -13.43 -7.22
CA VAL A 251 -31.96 -12.00 -6.87
C VAL A 251 -33.39 -11.48 -6.86
N ASP A 252 -33.73 -10.74 -5.82
CA ASP A 252 -34.94 -9.92 -5.72
C ASP A 252 -34.61 -8.87 -4.66
N THR A 253 -34.06 -7.74 -5.10
CA THR A 253 -33.59 -6.70 -4.17
C THR A 253 -33.49 -5.35 -4.85
N ASP A 254 -33.65 -4.32 -4.03
CA ASP A 254 -33.34 -2.94 -4.36
C ASP A 254 -31.86 -2.63 -4.06
N PHE A 255 -31.29 -1.68 -4.78
CA PHE A 255 -29.93 -1.18 -4.57
C PHE A 255 -29.81 0.28 -5.00
N ASP A 256 -28.89 1.00 -4.37
CA ASP A 256 -28.59 2.39 -4.66
C ASP A 256 -27.20 2.51 -5.31
N VAL A 257 -27.07 3.50 -6.20
CA VAL A 257 -25.80 3.88 -6.83
C VAL A 257 -25.57 5.36 -6.63
N ASP A 258 -24.44 5.69 -6.02
CA ASP A 258 -23.98 7.07 -5.83
C ASP A 258 -22.72 7.32 -6.65
N ILE A 259 -22.77 8.31 -7.53
CA ILE A 259 -21.66 8.71 -8.38
C ILE A 259 -21.23 10.11 -7.98
N SER A 260 -20.01 10.25 -7.45
CA SER A 260 -19.41 11.53 -7.10
C SER A 260 -18.30 11.87 -8.09
N MET A 261 -18.48 12.98 -8.80
CA MET A 261 -17.53 13.54 -9.76
C MET A 261 -16.93 14.82 -9.18
N GLN A 262 -15.63 14.82 -8.95
CA GLN A 262 -14.92 15.93 -8.30
C GLN A 262 -13.96 16.61 -9.26
N LYS A 263 -14.13 17.93 -9.39
CA LYS A 263 -13.16 18.81 -10.02
C LYS A 263 -12.20 19.30 -8.95
N MET A 264 -10.92 18.99 -9.13
CA MET A 264 -9.82 19.37 -8.27
C MET A 264 -9.15 20.64 -8.80
N SER A 265 -8.52 21.41 -7.91
CA SER A 265 -7.76 22.62 -8.28
C SER A 265 -6.47 22.30 -9.05
N ASP A 266 -5.98 21.07 -8.90
CA ASP A 266 -4.79 20.53 -9.55
C ASP A 266 -4.98 19.04 -9.87
N VAL A 267 -4.23 18.53 -10.83
CA VAL A 267 -4.17 17.12 -11.25
C VAL A 267 -3.45 16.23 -10.24
N HIS A 268 -2.59 16.81 -9.39
CA HIS A 268 -1.85 16.13 -8.33
C HIS A 268 -2.80 15.42 -7.35
N HIS A 269 -2.75 14.10 -7.20
CA HIS A 269 -3.74 13.38 -6.39
C HIS A 269 -3.10 12.30 -5.50
N PRO A 270 -2.53 12.66 -4.33
CA PRO A 270 -2.09 11.67 -3.35
C PRO A 270 -3.29 10.86 -2.86
N ARG A 271 -3.15 9.54 -2.82
CA ARG A 271 -4.18 8.65 -2.25
C ARG A 271 -4.04 8.56 -0.74
N ALA A 272 -2.81 8.69 -0.24
CA ALA A 272 -2.52 8.77 1.18
C ALA A 272 -1.42 9.80 1.44
N ILE A 273 -1.52 10.51 2.56
CA ILE A 273 -0.50 11.46 3.04
C ILE A 273 0.47 10.69 3.94
N LEU A 274 1.65 10.33 3.40
CA LEU A 274 2.59 9.41 4.05
C LEU A 274 3.96 10.03 4.32
N SER A 275 4.41 10.98 3.51
CA SER A 275 5.73 11.61 3.65
C SER A 275 6.03 12.20 5.03
N PRO A 276 5.06 12.74 5.82
CA PRO A 276 5.35 13.22 7.17
C PRO A 276 5.92 12.14 8.12
N LEU A 277 5.73 10.85 7.83
CA LEU A 277 6.26 9.73 8.62
C LEU A 277 7.71 9.37 8.25
N ALA A 278 8.25 9.93 7.16
CA ALA A 278 9.57 9.56 6.65
C ALA A 278 10.70 9.84 7.64
N PRO A 279 10.76 11.01 8.31
CA PRO A 279 11.83 11.28 9.26
C PRO A 279 11.79 10.34 10.46
N TYR A 280 10.59 9.98 10.93
CA TYR A 280 10.42 9.04 12.05
C TYR A 280 11.03 7.67 11.74
N LEU A 281 10.70 7.12 10.56
CA LEU A 281 11.26 5.85 10.11
C LEU A 281 12.77 5.94 9.87
N ALA A 282 13.23 6.99 9.19
CA ALA A 282 14.64 7.18 8.89
C ALA A 282 15.47 7.26 10.17
N CYS A 283 15.08 8.09 11.13
CA CYS A 283 15.81 8.26 12.38
C CYS A 283 15.90 6.96 13.18
N PHE A 284 14.82 6.19 13.28
CA PHE A 284 14.85 4.92 14.02
C PHE A 284 15.77 3.88 13.36
N ARG A 285 15.86 3.91 12.02
CA ARG A 285 16.74 3.02 11.23
C ARG A 285 18.11 3.62 10.97
N GLU A 286 18.49 4.68 11.68
CA GLU A 286 19.77 5.39 11.54
C GLU A 286 20.06 5.83 10.09
N GLY A 287 19.00 6.19 9.36
CA GLY A 287 19.04 6.50 7.94
C GLY A 287 18.76 7.96 7.58
N ILE A 288 18.55 8.19 6.29
CA ILE A 288 18.21 9.49 5.73
C ILE A 288 16.86 9.46 5.01
N VAL A 289 16.24 10.64 4.88
CA VAL A 289 15.08 10.83 3.99
C VAL A 289 15.60 11.35 2.65
N VAL A 290 15.14 10.75 1.55
CA VAL A 290 15.42 11.18 0.18
C VAL A 290 14.12 11.66 -0.45
N SER A 291 14.09 12.93 -0.85
CA SER A 291 12.91 13.54 -1.47
C SER A 291 12.79 13.10 -2.93
N ALA A 292 11.70 12.42 -3.30
CA ALA A 292 11.50 11.90 -4.66
C ALA A 292 10.93 12.95 -5.63
N GLU A 293 10.25 13.97 -5.12
CA GLU A 293 9.60 15.12 -5.82
C GLU A 293 8.83 14.82 -7.12
N ASN A 294 8.39 13.58 -7.32
CA ASN A 294 7.69 13.17 -8.53
C ASN A 294 6.36 13.89 -8.70
N GLU A 295 5.98 14.10 -9.97
CA GLU A 295 4.63 14.48 -10.38
C GLU A 295 4.20 13.56 -11.52
N VAL A 296 3.27 12.66 -11.24
CA VAL A 296 2.79 11.67 -12.21
C VAL A 296 1.57 12.19 -12.95
N THR A 297 0.63 12.83 -12.25
CA THR A 297 -0.56 13.40 -12.85
C THR A 297 -0.27 14.85 -13.23
N THR A 298 0.16 15.08 -14.47
CA THR A 298 0.49 16.41 -15.02
C THR A 298 -0.31 16.70 -16.30
N LYS A 299 -0.23 17.92 -16.84
CA LYS A 299 -0.78 18.21 -18.19
C LYS A 299 -0.13 17.37 -19.29
N GLU A 300 1.12 16.94 -19.10
CA GLU A 300 1.78 16.03 -20.04
C GLU A 300 1.14 14.64 -20.01
N TYR A 301 0.83 14.13 -18.81
CA TYR A 301 0.07 12.89 -18.62
C TYR A 301 -1.28 12.95 -19.35
N GLU A 302 -2.01 14.05 -19.20
CA GLU A 302 -3.28 14.31 -19.89
C GLU A 302 -3.11 14.21 -21.41
N ASN A 303 -2.13 14.92 -21.99
CA ASN A 303 -1.86 14.89 -23.42
C ASN A 303 -1.53 13.48 -23.94
N ILE A 304 -0.72 12.72 -23.20
CA ILE A 304 -0.32 11.34 -23.57
C ILE A 304 -1.51 10.39 -23.48
N SER A 305 -2.39 10.57 -22.48
CA SER A 305 -3.58 9.75 -22.30
C SER A 305 -4.49 9.74 -23.53
N SER A 306 -4.34 10.73 -24.44
CA SER A 306 -5.04 10.81 -25.73
C SER A 306 -6.57 10.79 -25.59
N GLY A 307 -7.10 11.34 -24.50
CA GLY A 307 -8.54 11.31 -24.21
C GLY A 307 -9.07 9.94 -23.80
N MET A 308 -8.20 9.04 -23.33
CA MET A 308 -8.62 7.78 -22.70
C MET A 308 -8.75 7.98 -21.18
N ALA A 309 -9.90 7.64 -20.64
CA ALA A 309 -10.14 7.70 -19.21
C ALA A 309 -9.41 6.56 -18.47
N GLY A 310 -8.83 6.86 -17.30
CA GLY A 310 -8.09 5.90 -16.48
C GLY A 310 -6.62 6.25 -16.35
N GLY A 311 -5.74 5.26 -16.37
CA GLY A 311 -4.32 5.48 -16.15
C GLY A 311 -3.41 4.35 -16.62
N PRO A 312 -2.17 4.25 -16.15
CA PRO A 312 -1.17 3.35 -16.74
C PRO A 312 -1.55 1.86 -16.66
N TRP A 313 -2.48 1.47 -15.77
CA TRP A 313 -2.99 0.10 -15.71
C TRP A 313 -3.83 -0.29 -16.94
N ASN A 314 -4.58 0.63 -17.55
CA ASN A 314 -5.44 0.36 -18.71
C ASN A 314 -4.99 1.09 -19.99
N ASN A 315 -3.98 1.97 -19.91
CA ASN A 315 -3.42 2.70 -21.04
C ASN A 315 -1.88 2.55 -21.13
N PRO A 316 -1.37 1.63 -21.96
CA PRO A 316 0.06 1.39 -22.13
C PRO A 316 0.87 2.59 -22.63
N SER A 317 0.23 3.55 -23.31
CA SER A 317 0.90 4.75 -23.82
C SER A 317 1.48 5.62 -22.72
N LEU A 318 0.98 5.49 -21.49
CA LEU A 318 1.49 6.20 -20.32
C LEU A 318 2.77 5.59 -19.75
N HIS A 319 3.09 4.31 -20.04
CA HIS A 319 4.23 3.61 -19.43
C HIS A 319 5.57 4.33 -19.64
N PRO A 320 5.93 4.82 -20.84
CA PRO A 320 7.21 5.54 -21.04
C PRO A 320 7.33 6.81 -20.19
N PHE A 321 6.23 7.55 -20.03
CA PHE A 321 6.19 8.75 -19.21
C PHE A 321 6.36 8.40 -17.71
N ILE A 322 5.60 7.41 -17.22
CA ILE A 322 5.74 6.93 -15.83
C ILE A 322 7.17 6.46 -15.55
N ASN A 323 7.73 5.64 -16.45
CA ASN A 323 9.08 5.10 -16.31
C ASN A 323 10.14 6.21 -16.30
N THR A 324 9.90 7.33 -17.00
CA THR A 324 10.78 8.51 -16.95
C THR A 324 10.76 9.16 -15.57
N GLN A 325 9.58 9.27 -14.92
CA GLN A 325 9.50 9.78 -13.55
C GLN A 325 10.20 8.85 -12.56
N VAL A 326 9.96 7.53 -12.66
CA VAL A 326 10.66 6.53 -11.82
C VAL A 326 12.18 6.67 -11.96
N ASN A 327 12.69 6.79 -13.18
CA ASN A 327 14.13 6.89 -13.43
C ASN A 327 14.77 8.13 -12.79
N LYS A 328 14.06 9.26 -12.70
CA LYS A 328 14.56 10.46 -11.98
C LYS A 328 14.81 10.14 -10.50
N THR A 329 13.85 9.50 -9.83
CA THR A 329 14.03 9.09 -8.43
C THR A 329 15.10 8.01 -8.30
N VAL A 330 15.18 7.03 -9.21
CA VAL A 330 16.23 6.01 -9.20
C VAL A 330 17.63 6.63 -9.34
N ASP A 331 17.79 7.68 -10.14
CA ASP A 331 19.05 8.41 -10.25
C ASP A 331 19.41 9.12 -8.93
N MET A 332 18.43 9.63 -8.19
CA MET A 332 18.64 10.18 -6.84
C MET A 332 19.08 9.09 -5.86
N VAL A 333 18.40 7.94 -5.83
CA VAL A 333 18.79 6.78 -5.03
C VAL A 333 20.21 6.36 -5.35
N ARG A 334 20.59 6.32 -6.64
CA ARG A 334 21.95 5.96 -7.06
C ARG A 334 23.00 6.95 -6.55
N ARG A 335 22.72 8.26 -6.62
CA ARG A 335 23.62 9.30 -6.09
C ARG A 335 23.79 9.18 -4.58
N MET A 336 22.71 8.95 -3.84
CA MET A 336 22.75 8.82 -2.39
C MET A 336 23.41 7.52 -1.95
N ALA A 337 23.13 6.39 -2.61
CA ALA A 337 23.80 5.11 -2.35
C ALA A 337 25.32 5.17 -2.63
N ALA A 338 25.79 6.07 -3.50
CA ALA A 338 27.22 6.27 -3.74
C ALA A 338 27.92 7.11 -2.64
N ARG A 339 27.15 7.81 -1.80
CA ARG A 339 27.62 8.69 -0.71
C ARG A 339 27.37 8.10 0.68
N THR A 340 26.64 7.00 0.77
CA THR A 340 26.19 6.37 2.02
C THR A 340 26.55 4.89 2.01
N ASP A 341 26.59 4.27 3.19
CA ASP A 341 26.67 2.82 3.34
C ASP A 341 25.29 2.15 3.26
N SER A 342 24.34 2.78 2.56
CA SER A 342 22.95 2.31 2.49
C SER A 342 22.84 0.96 1.84
N THR A 343 22.15 0.04 2.52
CA THR A 343 21.88 -1.31 2.03
C THR A 343 20.40 -1.55 1.76
N LEU A 344 19.53 -0.64 2.24
CA LEU A 344 18.08 -0.75 2.21
C LEU A 344 17.42 0.56 1.77
N VAL A 345 16.32 0.44 1.02
CA VAL A 345 15.49 1.56 0.57
C VAL A 345 14.03 1.25 0.91
N ALA A 346 13.44 2.05 1.80
CA ALA A 346 12.00 2.10 2.01
C ALA A 346 11.36 3.11 1.07
N ILE A 347 10.31 2.69 0.37
CA ILE A 347 9.43 3.59 -0.39
C ILE A 347 8.25 3.93 0.50
N LEU A 348 8.18 5.14 1.02
CA LEU A 348 7.07 5.62 1.85
C LEU A 348 6.18 6.54 1.02
N GLY A 349 5.22 5.94 0.34
CA GLY A 349 4.35 6.63 -0.61
C GLY A 349 3.49 5.64 -1.42
N ASP A 350 2.33 6.12 -1.88
CA ASP A 350 1.51 5.38 -2.83
C ASP A 350 2.11 5.36 -4.25
N THR A 351 1.47 4.65 -5.18
CA THR A 351 1.93 4.47 -6.56
C THR A 351 1.66 5.66 -7.48
N VAL A 352 0.97 6.69 -7.03
CA VAL A 352 0.80 7.98 -7.73
C VAL A 352 1.90 8.95 -7.29
N MET A 353 2.28 8.93 -6.02
CA MET A 353 3.32 9.79 -5.44
C MET A 353 4.73 9.27 -5.68
N ILE A 354 4.96 7.97 -5.51
CA ILE A 354 6.23 7.31 -5.85
C ILE A 354 5.89 6.12 -6.76
N PRO A 355 5.89 6.32 -8.09
CA PRO A 355 5.33 5.37 -9.04
C PRO A 355 6.09 4.06 -9.12
N GLN A 356 5.42 3.03 -9.63
CA GLN A 356 6.05 1.78 -10.03
C GLN A 356 6.51 1.86 -11.48
N TYR A 357 7.61 1.18 -11.80
CA TYR A 357 8.08 1.04 -13.17
C TYR A 357 7.26 -0.01 -13.91
N TYR A 358 6.81 0.29 -15.12
CA TYR A 358 6.06 -0.64 -15.97
C TYR A 358 7.02 -1.34 -16.93
N TYR A 359 7.29 -2.62 -16.67
CA TYR A 359 7.95 -3.51 -17.64
C TYR A 359 6.95 -3.97 -18.71
N ALA A 360 7.45 -4.24 -19.91
CA ALA A 360 6.62 -4.78 -20.99
C ALA A 360 6.06 -6.16 -20.63
N SER A 361 4.81 -6.42 -21.03
CA SER A 361 4.15 -7.72 -20.90
C SER A 361 3.39 -8.04 -22.18
N THR A 362 3.27 -9.33 -22.48
CA THR A 362 2.45 -9.86 -23.59
C THR A 362 1.10 -10.39 -23.13
N THR A 363 0.80 -10.40 -21.83
CA THR A 363 -0.36 -11.09 -21.23
C THR A 363 -1.41 -10.15 -20.61
N GLY A 364 -1.20 -8.83 -20.66
CA GLY A 364 -2.11 -7.86 -20.04
C GLY A 364 -3.40 -7.62 -20.85
N ASP A 365 -4.51 -7.46 -20.14
CA ASP A 365 -5.78 -6.97 -20.68
C ASP A 365 -6.40 -5.91 -19.74
N ALA A 366 -7.62 -5.47 -20.03
CA ALA A 366 -8.27 -4.42 -19.24
C ALA A 366 -8.65 -4.85 -17.80
N TYR A 367 -8.76 -6.15 -17.52
CA TYR A 367 -9.02 -6.68 -16.19
C TYR A 367 -7.71 -6.88 -15.44
N VAL A 368 -6.76 -7.61 -16.02
CA VAL A 368 -5.45 -7.88 -15.40
C VAL A 368 -4.59 -6.63 -15.27
N GLY A 369 -4.74 -5.70 -16.22
CA GLY A 369 -3.91 -4.52 -16.41
C GLY A 369 -2.75 -4.77 -17.37
N PHE A 370 -2.31 -3.72 -18.06
CA PHE A 370 -1.18 -3.76 -18.98
C PHE A 370 0.16 -3.50 -18.27
N GLY A 371 1.22 -4.10 -18.84
CA GLY A 371 2.58 -4.03 -18.29
C GLY A 371 2.70 -4.72 -16.92
N ILE A 372 3.91 -4.69 -16.36
CA ILE A 372 4.21 -5.25 -15.04
C ILE A 372 4.76 -4.11 -14.16
N PRO A 373 3.93 -3.52 -13.29
CA PRO A 373 4.38 -2.55 -12.30
C PRO A 373 5.39 -3.19 -11.35
N SER A 374 6.48 -2.50 -11.05
CA SER A 374 7.56 -3.01 -10.22
C SER A 374 8.28 -1.91 -9.44
N ASP A 375 8.65 -2.23 -8.20
CA ASP A 375 9.56 -1.43 -7.37
C ASP A 375 11.04 -1.81 -7.57
N MET A 376 11.33 -2.82 -8.40
CA MET A 376 12.69 -3.33 -8.59
C MET A 376 13.69 -2.25 -9.03
N PRO A 377 13.38 -1.25 -9.87
CA PRO A 377 14.37 -0.22 -10.22
C PRO A 377 14.93 0.56 -9.02
N TYR A 378 14.15 0.77 -7.97
CA TYR A 378 14.60 1.42 -6.73
C TYR A 378 15.65 0.61 -5.97
N SER A 379 15.74 -0.70 -6.21
CA SER A 379 16.79 -1.57 -5.66
C SER A 379 18.16 -1.41 -6.36
N LEU A 380 18.27 -0.50 -7.34
CA LEU A 380 19.44 -0.34 -8.22
C LEU A 380 19.83 -1.66 -8.89
N ASN A 381 18.83 -2.34 -9.47
CA ASN A 381 18.98 -3.66 -10.09
C ASN A 381 19.50 -4.71 -9.09
N ALA A 382 18.79 -4.83 -7.96
CA ALA A 382 19.01 -5.80 -6.90
C ALA A 382 20.28 -5.61 -6.04
N SER A 383 20.87 -4.42 -6.01
CA SER A 383 21.99 -4.10 -5.12
C SER A 383 21.55 -3.68 -3.71
N LEU A 384 20.37 -3.06 -3.58
CA LEU A 384 19.79 -2.61 -2.32
C LEU A 384 18.53 -3.44 -2.00
N GLY A 385 18.31 -3.76 -0.73
CA GLY A 385 17.00 -4.32 -0.33
C GLY A 385 15.92 -3.24 -0.48
N VAL A 386 14.72 -3.62 -0.92
CA VAL A 386 13.63 -2.67 -1.18
C VAL A 386 12.32 -3.16 -0.58
N GLY A 387 11.53 -2.24 -0.04
CA GLY A 387 10.19 -2.49 0.49
C GLY A 387 9.37 -1.21 0.45
N ARG A 388 8.07 -1.34 0.18
CA ARG A 388 7.15 -0.20 0.12
C ARG A 388 6.29 -0.16 1.37
N ILE A 389 6.31 0.96 2.07
CA ILE A 389 5.43 1.25 3.20
C ILE A 389 4.28 2.09 2.64
N VAL A 390 3.13 1.43 2.51
CA VAL A 390 1.86 2.01 2.05
C VAL A 390 0.75 1.33 2.84
N ALA A 391 -0.30 2.08 3.13
CA ALA A 391 -1.46 1.67 3.92
C ALA A 391 -2.66 2.54 3.50
N TRP A 392 -3.83 2.37 4.11
CA TRP A 392 -5.01 3.15 3.73
C TRP A 392 -4.85 4.66 3.95
N ASP A 393 -4.20 5.03 5.04
CA ASP A 393 -3.93 6.43 5.39
C ASP A 393 -2.64 6.55 6.24
N GLY A 394 -2.33 7.77 6.68
CA GLY A 394 -1.17 8.05 7.52
C GLY A 394 -1.24 7.42 8.92
N VAL A 395 -2.42 7.16 9.47
CA VAL A 395 -2.56 6.47 10.76
C VAL A 395 -2.23 5.00 10.58
N ASP A 396 -2.79 4.35 9.57
CA ASP A 396 -2.56 2.94 9.27
C ASP A 396 -1.08 2.67 8.91
N ALA A 397 -0.46 3.59 8.14
CA ALA A 397 0.97 3.52 7.85
C ALA A 397 1.85 3.75 9.09
N SER A 398 1.46 4.68 9.98
CA SER A 398 2.15 4.90 11.26
C SER A 398 2.08 3.65 12.14
N LEU A 399 0.93 2.96 12.16
CA LEU A 399 0.78 1.68 12.85
C LEU A 399 1.70 0.61 12.26
N LEU A 400 1.78 0.48 10.93
CA LEU A 400 2.71 -0.42 10.24
C LEU A 400 4.17 -0.16 10.61
N ILE A 401 4.59 1.11 10.59
CA ILE A 401 5.94 1.50 11.00
C ILE A 401 6.17 1.12 12.47
N SER A 402 5.24 1.47 13.36
CA SER A 402 5.35 1.22 14.80
C SER A 402 5.53 -0.27 15.11
N ARG A 403 4.75 -1.17 14.48
CA ARG A 403 4.87 -2.62 14.72
C ARG A 403 6.11 -3.27 14.11
N SER A 404 6.75 -2.63 13.12
CA SER A 404 8.07 -3.05 12.62
C SER A 404 9.18 -2.60 13.58
N ILE A 405 9.12 -1.35 14.02
CA ILE A 405 10.11 -0.70 14.90
C ILE A 405 10.12 -1.31 16.29
N PHE A 406 8.95 -1.51 16.88
CA PHE A 406 8.80 -2.07 18.23
C PHE A 406 8.58 -3.58 18.23
N TYR A 407 8.86 -4.28 17.12
CA TYR A 407 8.56 -5.69 16.97
C TYR A 407 9.10 -6.53 18.13
N ASP A 408 10.38 -6.37 18.50
CA ASP A 408 10.99 -7.14 19.60
C ASP A 408 10.28 -6.92 20.95
N SER A 409 9.64 -5.77 21.15
CA SER A 409 8.88 -5.47 22.36
C SER A 409 7.48 -6.08 22.35
N ILE A 410 6.87 -6.27 21.17
CA ILE A 410 5.49 -6.76 21.01
C ILE A 410 5.40 -8.22 20.53
N ALA A 411 6.49 -8.77 20.00
CA ALA A 411 6.63 -10.14 19.54
C ALA A 411 6.67 -11.07 20.75
N GLN A 412 5.49 -11.40 21.29
CA GLN A 412 5.32 -12.27 22.45
C GLN A 412 4.14 -13.22 22.25
N GLY A 413 4.30 -14.47 22.68
CA GLY A 413 3.24 -15.50 22.66
C GLY A 413 3.51 -16.67 21.72
N GLU A 414 2.60 -17.65 21.73
CA GLU A 414 2.76 -18.91 20.99
C GLU A 414 2.74 -18.72 19.47
N TRP A 415 2.05 -17.68 18.97
CA TRP A 415 1.94 -17.40 17.53
C TRP A 415 3.28 -17.21 16.83
N LEU A 416 4.33 -16.78 17.56
CA LEU A 416 5.69 -16.59 17.02
C LEU A 416 6.31 -17.87 16.44
N LYS A 417 5.92 -19.03 16.97
CA LYS A 417 6.41 -20.33 16.51
C LYS A 417 5.54 -20.91 15.42
N ASN A 418 4.35 -20.36 15.20
CA ASN A 418 3.43 -20.91 14.22
C ASN A 418 3.88 -20.54 12.80
N PHE A 419 3.91 -21.53 11.92
CA PHE A 419 4.04 -21.34 10.47
C PHE A 419 2.87 -22.05 9.78
N THR A 420 1.97 -21.25 9.21
CA THR A 420 0.81 -21.73 8.48
C THR A 420 1.09 -21.83 6.99
N PHE A 421 0.76 -22.98 6.39
CA PHE A 421 0.77 -23.23 4.96
C PHE A 421 -0.67 -23.41 4.47
N ILE A 422 -1.10 -22.59 3.51
CA ILE A 422 -2.42 -22.66 2.90
C ILE A 422 -2.24 -23.04 1.44
N THR A 423 -2.75 -24.22 1.09
CA THR A 423 -2.73 -24.72 -0.28
C THR A 423 -4.00 -24.24 -0.99
N GLY A 424 -3.86 -23.52 -2.10
CA GLY A 424 -4.96 -23.26 -3.01
C GLY A 424 -5.23 -24.44 -3.94
N GLU A 425 -6.49 -24.58 -4.33
CA GLU A 425 -6.89 -25.55 -5.35
C GLU A 425 -6.35 -25.19 -6.75
N GLY A 426 -6.25 -26.18 -7.66
CA GLY A 426 -5.65 -25.99 -8.99
C GLY A 426 -4.12 -26.20 -9.01
N PHE A 427 -3.37 -25.27 -9.60
CA PHE A 427 -1.90 -25.37 -9.61
C PHE A 427 -1.30 -25.31 -8.20
N GLY A 428 -1.97 -24.64 -7.25
CA GLY A 428 -1.57 -24.62 -5.84
C GLY A 428 -1.48 -26.02 -5.22
N GLU A 429 -2.23 -27.02 -5.72
CA GLU A 429 -2.16 -28.39 -5.23
C GLU A 429 -0.81 -29.05 -5.49
N THR A 430 -0.21 -28.73 -6.64
CA THR A 430 1.13 -29.20 -6.97
C THR A 430 2.16 -28.57 -6.06
N ALA A 431 2.02 -27.26 -5.79
CA ALA A 431 2.88 -26.53 -4.87
C ALA A 431 2.74 -27.07 -3.43
N GLY A 432 1.52 -27.36 -3.00
CA GLY A 432 1.23 -28.07 -1.76
C GLY A 432 1.96 -29.42 -1.62
N ILE A 433 1.89 -30.27 -2.65
CA ILE A 433 2.51 -31.60 -2.63
C ILE A 433 4.04 -31.53 -2.71
N PHE A 434 4.58 -30.70 -3.60
CA PHE A 434 6.01 -30.69 -3.93
C PHE A 434 6.83 -29.70 -3.11
N HIS A 435 6.21 -28.69 -2.51
CA HIS A 435 6.87 -27.66 -1.71
C HIS A 435 6.32 -27.57 -0.27
N GLN A 436 5.05 -27.20 -0.08
CA GLN A 436 4.53 -26.89 1.27
C GLN A 436 4.58 -28.10 2.24
N ILE A 437 4.20 -29.30 1.79
CA ILE A 437 4.27 -30.52 2.61
C ILE A 437 5.72 -30.85 3.01
N PRO A 438 6.70 -30.98 2.09
CA PRO A 438 8.08 -31.24 2.48
C PRO A 438 8.68 -30.09 3.31
N TYR A 439 8.46 -28.84 2.92
CA TYR A 439 9.02 -27.68 3.61
C TYR A 439 8.45 -27.50 5.02
N SER A 440 7.15 -27.75 5.23
CA SER A 440 6.55 -27.73 6.56
C SER A 440 7.19 -28.74 7.53
N ARG A 441 7.72 -29.87 7.04
CA ARG A 441 8.47 -30.84 7.87
C ARG A 441 9.86 -30.33 8.22
N GLU A 442 10.51 -29.66 7.28
CA GLU A 442 11.79 -29.01 7.51
C GLU A 442 11.67 -27.90 8.57
N MET A 443 10.62 -27.08 8.47
CA MET A 443 10.32 -26.03 9.44
C MET A 443 10.03 -26.59 10.85
N LYS A 444 9.37 -27.75 10.97
CA LYS A 444 9.24 -28.43 12.28
C LYS A 444 10.59 -28.79 12.90
N ASN A 445 11.55 -29.23 12.09
CA ASN A 445 12.90 -29.54 12.57
C ASN A 445 13.68 -28.27 12.99
N ARG A 446 13.16 -27.08 12.67
CA ARG A 446 13.70 -25.75 13.04
C ARG A 446 12.92 -25.09 14.17
N GLY A 447 12.10 -25.85 14.89
CA GLY A 447 11.38 -25.34 16.06
C GLY A 447 10.09 -24.56 15.75
N PHE A 448 9.64 -24.55 14.49
CA PHE A 448 8.31 -24.04 14.14
C PHE A 448 7.22 -25.09 14.40
N ASP A 449 6.07 -24.62 14.89
CA ASP A 449 4.82 -25.35 14.94
C ASP A 449 4.08 -25.15 13.62
N THR A 450 4.16 -26.14 12.71
CA THR A 450 3.58 -25.99 11.38
C THR A 450 2.17 -26.55 11.24
N ALA A 451 1.30 -25.77 10.61
CA ALA A 451 -0.08 -26.12 10.27
C ALA A 451 -0.28 -26.08 8.76
N LEU A 452 -0.87 -27.13 8.17
CA LEU A 452 -1.10 -27.23 6.73
C LEU A 452 -2.60 -27.36 6.43
N TYR A 453 -3.11 -26.43 5.64
CA TYR A 453 -4.50 -26.32 5.25
C TYR A 453 -4.65 -26.63 3.76
N GLY A 454 -4.87 -27.92 3.47
CA GLY A 454 -5.08 -28.41 2.11
C GLY A 454 -6.49 -28.13 1.57
N ILE A 455 -6.71 -28.52 0.32
CA ILE A 455 -7.91 -28.37 -0.53
C ILE A 455 -9.27 -28.53 0.19
N PHE A 456 -9.40 -29.49 1.10
CA PHE A 456 -10.68 -29.74 1.79
C PHE A 456 -10.86 -28.94 3.10
N ARG A 457 -9.86 -28.17 3.50
CA ARG A 457 -9.73 -27.50 4.81
C ARG A 457 -9.18 -26.08 4.71
N ASN A 458 -9.38 -25.44 3.56
CA ASN A 458 -8.79 -24.14 3.26
C ASN A 458 -9.84 -23.04 3.00
N GLY A 459 -11.14 -23.33 3.13
CA GLY A 459 -12.17 -22.29 3.06
C GLY A 459 -12.06 -21.30 4.23
N ARG A 460 -12.32 -20.01 3.97
CA ARG A 460 -12.21 -18.89 4.93
C ARG A 460 -12.77 -19.22 6.31
N GLY A 461 -14.03 -19.62 6.40
CA GLY A 461 -14.64 -19.92 7.71
C GLY A 461 -13.93 -21.04 8.48
N TYR A 462 -13.31 -22.01 7.80
CA TYR A 462 -12.48 -23.01 8.46
C TYR A 462 -11.13 -22.41 8.89
N LEU A 463 -10.45 -21.67 8.01
CA LEU A 463 -9.18 -21.01 8.32
C LEU A 463 -9.29 -20.05 9.51
N GLU A 464 -10.35 -19.22 9.53
CA GLU A 464 -10.68 -18.33 10.65
C GLU A 464 -10.88 -19.11 11.95
N ASN A 465 -11.71 -20.16 11.92
CA ASN A 465 -12.01 -20.98 13.09
C ASN A 465 -10.78 -21.73 13.64
N GLN A 466 -9.78 -22.01 12.80
CA GLN A 466 -8.53 -22.63 13.21
C GLN A 466 -7.44 -21.61 13.59
N GLY A 467 -7.72 -20.31 13.47
CA GLY A 467 -6.73 -19.27 13.71
C GLY A 467 -5.57 -19.35 12.73
N ALA A 468 -5.80 -19.76 11.48
CA ALA A 468 -4.75 -19.99 10.47
C ALA A 468 -3.86 -18.75 10.25
N PHE A 469 -4.44 -17.55 10.36
CA PHE A 469 -3.72 -16.28 10.22
C PHE A 469 -3.08 -15.78 11.53
N GLN A 470 -3.30 -16.45 12.67
CA GLN A 470 -2.62 -16.19 13.95
C GLN A 470 -1.31 -16.95 14.03
N ALA A 471 -0.44 -16.69 13.06
CA ALA A 471 0.86 -17.30 12.90
C ALA A 471 1.91 -16.25 12.61
N ASN A 472 3.19 -16.57 12.82
CA ASN A 472 4.30 -15.67 12.51
C ASN A 472 4.54 -15.59 11.00
N PHE A 473 4.45 -16.74 10.34
CA PHE A 473 4.48 -16.86 8.89
C PHE A 473 3.19 -17.49 8.39
N VAL A 474 2.61 -16.89 7.35
CA VAL A 474 1.50 -17.46 6.59
C VAL A 474 1.90 -17.50 5.14
N GLU A 475 2.03 -18.69 4.59
CA GLU A 475 2.31 -18.91 3.18
C GLU A 475 1.04 -19.37 2.46
N TYR A 476 0.75 -18.75 1.33
CA TYR A 476 -0.34 -19.10 0.45
C TYR A 476 0.16 -19.35 -0.96
N GLU A 477 -0.12 -20.53 -1.51
CA GLU A 477 0.21 -20.87 -2.90
C GLU A 477 -1.05 -21.34 -3.63
N GLY A 478 -1.48 -20.61 -4.66
CA GLY A 478 -2.74 -20.90 -5.33
C GLY A 478 -3.22 -19.80 -6.26
N HIS A 479 -4.53 -19.76 -6.50
CA HIS A 479 -5.15 -18.69 -7.28
C HIS A 479 -5.45 -17.47 -6.41
N GLY A 480 -5.23 -16.29 -6.97
CA GLY A 480 -5.49 -15.03 -6.29
C GLY A 480 -5.88 -13.96 -7.29
N ASP A 481 -6.44 -12.89 -6.76
CA ASP A 481 -6.61 -11.63 -7.46
C ASP A 481 -6.36 -10.51 -6.45
N TRP A 482 -6.36 -9.26 -6.91
CA TRP A 482 -6.03 -8.10 -6.09
C TRP A 482 -6.95 -7.86 -4.88
N TYR A 483 -8.09 -8.54 -4.81
CA TYR A 483 -9.07 -8.42 -3.72
C TYR A 483 -9.32 -9.73 -2.94
N TRP A 484 -8.72 -10.85 -3.34
CA TRP A 484 -9.02 -12.14 -2.69
C TRP A 484 -7.95 -13.22 -2.89
N MET A 485 -7.94 -14.16 -1.94
CA MET A 485 -7.32 -15.47 -2.03
C MET A 485 -8.42 -16.49 -2.33
N LEU A 486 -8.19 -17.35 -3.33
CA LEU A 486 -9.11 -18.43 -3.68
C LEU A 486 -8.59 -19.80 -3.25
N PRO A 487 -8.69 -20.15 -1.96
CA PRO A 487 -8.23 -21.44 -1.51
C PRO A 487 -9.12 -22.59 -2.02
N SER A 488 -10.45 -22.41 -2.10
CA SER A 488 -11.39 -23.46 -2.53
C SER A 488 -12.27 -23.03 -3.72
N VAL A 489 -11.99 -23.55 -4.92
CA VAL A 489 -12.63 -23.17 -6.20
C VAL A 489 -13.46 -24.28 -6.86
N TYR A 490 -13.25 -25.54 -6.49
CA TYR A 490 -13.95 -26.75 -6.92
C TYR A 490 -15.18 -27.05 -6.06
N GLY A 491 -15.34 -26.35 -4.93
CA GLY A 491 -16.51 -26.47 -4.06
C GLY A 491 -17.84 -26.14 -4.75
N LEU A 492 -18.94 -26.29 -4.02
CA LEU A 492 -20.28 -25.88 -4.49
C LEU A 492 -20.48 -24.36 -4.44
N ASP A 493 -19.77 -23.70 -3.54
CA ASP A 493 -19.83 -22.26 -3.36
C ASP A 493 -18.46 -21.74 -2.95
N TYR A 494 -17.77 -21.03 -3.85
CA TYR A 494 -16.51 -20.38 -3.54
C TYR A 494 -16.71 -18.99 -2.92
N TYR A 495 -17.83 -18.30 -3.19
CA TYR A 495 -18.04 -16.94 -2.67
C TYR A 495 -18.09 -16.89 -1.14
N SER A 496 -18.71 -17.88 -0.48
CA SER A 496 -18.68 -17.97 0.98
C SER A 496 -17.36 -18.49 1.56
N ARG A 497 -16.44 -18.99 0.72
CA ARG A 497 -15.22 -19.69 1.12
C ARG A 497 -13.93 -18.95 0.80
N VAL A 498 -13.95 -17.96 -0.08
CA VAL A 498 -12.78 -17.12 -0.37
C VAL A 498 -12.40 -16.28 0.83
N VAL A 499 -11.09 -16.00 0.97
CA VAL A 499 -10.58 -15.00 1.91
C VAL A 499 -10.44 -13.72 1.11
N ASP A 500 -11.24 -12.71 1.39
CA ASP A 500 -11.32 -11.48 0.60
C ASP A 500 -11.22 -10.23 1.48
N VAL A 501 -11.06 -9.07 0.84
CA VAL A 501 -10.90 -7.77 1.50
C VAL A 501 -12.05 -7.49 2.47
N ALA A 502 -13.29 -7.75 2.05
CA ALA A 502 -14.49 -7.46 2.84
C ALA A 502 -14.51 -8.18 4.20
N HIS A 503 -13.80 -9.30 4.33
CA HIS A 503 -13.64 -10.00 5.61
C HIS A 503 -12.29 -9.71 6.28
N VAL A 504 -11.19 -9.75 5.54
CA VAL A 504 -9.83 -9.56 6.10
C VAL A 504 -9.68 -8.22 6.79
N ARG A 505 -10.34 -7.17 6.27
CA ARG A 505 -10.34 -5.84 6.88
C ARG A 505 -10.86 -5.79 8.32
N GLU A 506 -11.65 -6.79 8.73
CA GLU A 506 -12.21 -6.90 10.09
C GLU A 506 -11.31 -7.74 11.02
N TYR A 507 -10.25 -8.35 10.49
CA TYR A 507 -9.36 -9.21 11.26
C TYR A 507 -8.51 -8.40 12.25
N ARG A 508 -8.02 -9.10 13.27
CA ARG A 508 -7.04 -8.59 14.25
C ARG A 508 -5.89 -9.58 14.31
N LEU A 509 -4.87 -9.33 13.52
CA LEU A 509 -3.73 -10.21 13.36
C LEU A 509 -2.61 -9.82 14.33
N ASN A 510 -1.84 -10.82 14.74
CA ASN A 510 -0.52 -10.55 15.28
C ASN A 510 0.42 -10.03 14.17
N PRO A 511 1.51 -9.32 14.52
CA PRO A 511 2.50 -8.77 13.58
C PRO A 511 3.22 -9.84 12.73
N ASN A 512 2.56 -10.38 11.72
CA ASN A 512 3.02 -11.53 10.95
C ASN A 512 3.55 -11.18 9.55
N VAL A 513 4.11 -12.17 8.88
CA VAL A 513 4.53 -12.10 7.47
C VAL A 513 3.58 -12.95 6.63
N ILE A 514 2.92 -12.32 5.66
CA ILE A 514 2.08 -12.99 4.66
C ILE A 514 2.88 -13.13 3.37
N LEU A 515 3.12 -14.37 2.93
CA LEU A 515 3.80 -14.69 1.68
C LEU A 515 2.82 -15.33 0.71
N THR A 516 2.77 -14.84 -0.53
CA THR A 516 1.80 -15.31 -1.52
C THR A 516 2.47 -15.65 -2.85
N ALA A 517 2.19 -16.85 -3.36
CA ALA A 517 2.50 -17.29 -4.71
C ALA A 517 1.18 -17.37 -5.48
N ALA A 518 0.65 -16.21 -5.82
CA ALA A 518 -0.60 -16.05 -6.52
C ALA A 518 -0.62 -14.73 -7.30
N CYS A 519 -1.38 -14.71 -8.38
CA CYS A 519 -1.50 -13.58 -9.28
C CYS A 519 -2.15 -12.36 -8.61
N LEU A 520 -1.73 -11.15 -9.01
CA LEU A 520 -2.38 -9.86 -8.72
C LEU A 520 -2.57 -9.46 -7.25
N MET A 521 -2.27 -10.34 -6.28
CA MET A 521 -2.43 -10.09 -4.85
C MET A 521 -1.56 -8.93 -4.33
N GLY A 522 -0.55 -8.52 -5.09
CA GLY A 522 0.27 -7.34 -4.84
C GLY A 522 -0.05 -6.16 -5.77
N ARG A 523 -1.22 -6.09 -6.41
CA ARG A 523 -1.59 -4.95 -7.25
C ARG A 523 -2.07 -3.77 -6.40
N LEU A 524 -1.67 -2.55 -6.78
CA LEU A 524 -2.17 -1.28 -6.22
C LEU A 524 -2.55 -0.24 -7.29
N ASP A 525 -2.19 -0.45 -8.55
CA ASP A 525 -2.53 0.47 -9.62
C ASP A 525 -3.96 0.26 -10.15
N GLY A 526 -4.65 1.38 -10.41
CA GLY A 526 -6.04 1.38 -10.88
C GLY A 526 -7.11 0.96 -9.88
N ILE A 527 -6.76 0.72 -8.61
CA ILE A 527 -7.70 0.32 -7.56
C ILE A 527 -7.54 1.20 -6.30
N PRO A 528 -8.61 1.43 -5.51
CA PRO A 528 -8.50 2.02 -4.18
C PRO A 528 -7.58 1.22 -3.26
N LEU A 529 -6.88 1.89 -2.34
CA LEU A 529 -5.97 1.20 -1.41
C LEU A 529 -6.74 0.27 -0.47
N GLU A 530 -7.95 0.68 -0.06
CA GLU A 530 -8.85 -0.10 0.80
C GLU A 530 -9.39 -1.36 0.13
N SER A 531 -9.29 -1.42 -1.21
CA SER A 531 -9.76 -2.55 -1.99
C SER A 531 -8.68 -3.57 -2.34
N SER A 532 -7.44 -3.35 -1.89
CA SER A 532 -6.34 -4.29 -2.07
C SER A 532 -6.31 -5.31 -0.93
N ILE A 533 -6.25 -6.61 -1.26
CA ILE A 533 -6.11 -7.69 -0.29
C ILE A 533 -4.81 -7.56 0.52
N ALA A 534 -3.72 -7.11 -0.11
CA ALA A 534 -2.47 -6.84 0.57
C ALA A 534 -2.65 -5.78 1.65
N MET A 535 -3.30 -4.66 1.31
CA MET A 535 -3.54 -3.57 2.26
C MET A 535 -4.54 -3.97 3.33
N ALA A 536 -5.53 -4.82 3.03
CA ALA A 536 -6.43 -5.37 4.05
C ALA A 536 -5.66 -6.20 5.10
N PHE A 537 -4.68 -7.02 4.70
CA PHE A 537 -3.82 -7.75 5.64
C PHE A 537 -2.91 -6.82 6.45
N ILE A 538 -2.33 -5.80 5.81
CA ILE A 538 -1.54 -4.77 6.50
C ILE A 538 -2.42 -4.03 7.52
N HIS A 539 -3.61 -3.60 7.14
CA HIS A 539 -4.56 -2.95 8.04
C HIS A 539 -4.93 -3.86 9.23
N ALA A 540 -5.18 -5.13 8.95
CA ALA A 540 -5.53 -6.12 9.97
C ALA A 540 -4.40 -6.41 10.98
N GLY A 541 -3.15 -6.03 10.68
CA GLY A 541 -2.03 -6.12 11.61
C GLY A 541 -0.76 -6.79 11.07
N ALA A 542 -0.73 -7.25 9.82
CA ALA A 542 0.47 -7.87 9.24
C ALA A 542 1.65 -6.87 9.18
N ASN A 543 2.86 -7.32 9.50
CA ASN A 543 4.08 -6.52 9.36
C ASN A 543 4.59 -6.47 7.93
N ALA A 544 4.30 -7.50 7.16
CA ALA A 544 4.70 -7.56 5.77
C ALA A 544 3.75 -8.42 4.94
N PHE A 545 3.64 -8.03 3.67
CA PHE A 545 2.92 -8.77 2.65
C PHE A 545 3.78 -8.86 1.39
N ILE A 546 3.96 -10.08 0.89
CA ILE A 546 4.70 -10.34 -0.35
C ILE A 546 3.73 -10.94 -1.37
N GLY A 547 3.66 -10.34 -2.55
CA GLY A 547 2.79 -10.80 -3.62
C GLY A 547 3.19 -10.28 -5.00
N ALA A 548 2.43 -10.67 -6.02
CA ALA A 548 2.67 -10.28 -7.40
C ALA A 548 1.76 -9.13 -7.85
N THR A 549 2.30 -8.11 -8.51
CA THR A 549 1.54 -6.98 -9.07
C THR A 549 0.70 -7.35 -10.30
N ARG A 550 1.01 -8.49 -10.94
CA ARG A 550 0.39 -9.01 -12.17
C ARG A 550 0.37 -10.52 -12.20
N GLU A 551 -0.36 -11.07 -13.18
CA GLU A 551 -0.30 -12.47 -13.56
C GLU A 551 1.05 -12.77 -14.24
N THR A 552 1.85 -13.66 -13.64
CA THR A 552 3.10 -14.16 -14.22
C THR A 552 3.08 -15.67 -14.49
N GLY A 553 2.16 -16.41 -13.87
CA GLY A 553 1.97 -17.85 -14.08
C GLY A 553 3.17 -18.70 -13.60
N ALA A 554 4.06 -18.09 -12.80
CA ALA A 554 5.33 -18.65 -12.35
C ALA A 554 5.74 -18.08 -10.98
N GLU A 555 4.77 -17.75 -10.13
CA GLU A 555 4.97 -17.12 -8.81
C GLU A 555 5.50 -18.10 -7.73
N ALA A 556 5.63 -19.39 -8.06
CA ALA A 556 5.91 -20.53 -7.16
C ALA A 556 7.35 -20.63 -6.61
N THR A 557 7.94 -19.53 -6.14
CA THR A 557 9.32 -19.51 -5.61
C THR A 557 9.46 -18.73 -4.29
N LEU A 558 8.53 -18.94 -3.36
CA LEU A 558 8.59 -18.33 -2.02
C LEU A 558 9.75 -18.88 -1.18
N GLU A 559 10.13 -20.14 -1.40
CA GLU A 559 11.23 -20.81 -0.69
C GLU A 559 12.52 -20.00 -0.65
N LEU A 560 12.86 -19.27 -1.72
CA LEU A 560 14.08 -18.45 -1.74
C LEU A 560 14.04 -17.31 -0.73
N ILE A 561 12.87 -16.71 -0.53
CA ILE A 561 12.65 -15.64 0.44
C ILE A 561 12.64 -16.25 1.85
N GLU A 562 11.89 -17.33 2.02
CA GLU A 562 11.76 -18.02 3.31
C GLU A 562 13.10 -18.53 3.79
N ASN A 563 13.88 -19.19 2.92
CA ASN A 563 15.21 -19.66 3.26
C ASN A 563 16.16 -18.52 3.62
N ALA A 564 16.10 -17.41 2.87
CA ALA A 564 16.90 -16.23 3.18
C ALA A 564 16.57 -15.67 4.57
N VAL A 565 15.30 -15.57 4.93
CA VAL A 565 14.86 -15.05 6.22
C VAL A 565 15.15 -16.04 7.35
N ILE A 566 14.79 -17.30 7.18
CA ILE A 566 14.79 -18.31 8.25
C ILE A 566 16.20 -18.85 8.52
N TYR A 567 16.99 -19.08 7.47
CA TYR A 567 18.31 -19.72 7.58
C TYR A 567 19.40 -18.66 7.69
N ASN A 568 19.30 -17.61 6.88
CA ASN A 568 20.34 -16.59 6.82
C ASN A 568 20.04 -15.38 7.71
N ARG A 569 18.85 -15.32 8.33
CA ARG A 569 18.43 -14.23 9.24
C ARG A 569 18.56 -12.84 8.61
N ILE A 570 18.33 -12.75 7.30
CA ILE A 570 18.37 -11.46 6.58
C ILE A 570 16.98 -10.81 6.56
N SER A 571 16.95 -9.48 6.44
CA SER A 571 15.70 -8.72 6.38
C SER A 571 14.87 -9.06 5.14
N LEU A 572 13.56 -8.84 5.23
CA LEU A 572 12.64 -9.11 4.12
C LEU A 572 13.01 -8.36 2.84
N GLY A 573 13.45 -7.11 2.95
CA GLY A 573 13.86 -6.31 1.80
C GLY A 573 15.05 -6.94 1.05
N ARG A 574 16.02 -7.52 1.79
CA ARG A 574 17.13 -8.28 1.18
C ARG A 574 16.68 -9.63 0.64
N ALA A 575 15.79 -10.33 1.33
CA ALA A 575 15.29 -11.64 0.93
C ALA A 575 14.51 -11.59 -0.39
N VAL A 576 13.65 -10.59 -0.58
CA VAL A 576 12.90 -10.38 -1.82
C VAL A 576 13.84 -10.08 -2.99
N VAL A 577 14.85 -9.25 -2.75
CA VAL A 577 15.86 -8.91 -3.77
C VAL A 577 16.72 -10.12 -4.12
N PHE A 578 17.14 -10.91 -3.13
CA PHE A 578 17.82 -12.18 -3.34
C PHE A 578 16.97 -13.13 -4.21
N SER A 579 15.69 -13.29 -3.90
CA SER A 579 14.77 -14.11 -4.69
C SER A 579 14.63 -13.59 -6.13
N ASN A 580 14.53 -12.28 -6.31
CA ASN A 580 14.44 -11.64 -7.63
C ASN A 580 15.70 -11.90 -8.48
N GLN A 581 16.90 -11.89 -7.90
CA GLN A 581 18.15 -12.22 -8.63
C GLN A 581 18.18 -13.64 -9.18
N HIS A 582 17.47 -14.57 -8.53
CA HIS A 582 17.44 -16.00 -8.86
C HIS A 582 16.18 -16.43 -9.60
N THR A 583 15.28 -15.50 -9.90
CA THR A 583 14.03 -15.74 -10.61
C THR A 583 14.08 -15.08 -11.99
N GLU A 584 13.52 -15.71 -13.02
CA GLU A 584 13.47 -15.13 -14.36
C GLU A 584 12.27 -14.15 -14.52
N PRO A 585 12.34 -13.19 -15.46
CA PRO A 585 11.16 -12.47 -15.92
C PRO A 585 10.08 -13.42 -16.45
N PRO A 586 8.77 -13.11 -16.30
CA PRO A 586 8.22 -11.89 -15.72
C PRO A 586 8.14 -11.88 -14.17
N THR A 587 8.27 -13.03 -13.50
CA THR A 587 8.09 -13.16 -12.05
C THR A 587 9.03 -12.24 -11.24
N ARG A 588 10.29 -12.10 -11.68
CA ARG A 588 11.25 -11.17 -11.07
C ARG A 588 10.70 -9.74 -10.92
N TYR A 589 9.94 -9.27 -11.91
CA TYR A 589 9.46 -7.89 -11.96
C TYR A 589 8.18 -7.70 -11.17
N ALA A 590 7.30 -8.71 -11.14
CA ALA A 590 6.00 -8.59 -10.51
C ALA A 590 6.07 -8.66 -8.99
N ARG A 591 7.10 -9.28 -8.41
CA ARG A 591 7.18 -9.52 -6.96
C ARG A 591 7.49 -8.23 -6.19
N VAL A 592 6.64 -7.91 -5.23
CA VAL A 592 6.74 -6.71 -4.38
C VAL A 592 6.67 -7.08 -2.89
N LEU A 593 7.31 -6.24 -2.07
CA LEU A 593 7.21 -6.25 -0.61
C LEU A 593 6.45 -5.01 -0.16
N TYR A 594 5.31 -5.22 0.49
CA TYR A 594 4.65 -4.20 1.29
C TYR A 594 5.02 -4.37 2.75
N GLY A 595 5.69 -3.39 3.33
CA GLY A 595 6.29 -3.47 4.66
C GLY A 595 7.67 -2.82 4.72
N ASP A 596 8.22 -2.74 5.92
CA ASP A 596 9.55 -2.20 6.16
C ASP A 596 10.64 -3.16 5.63
N PRO A 597 11.51 -2.75 4.69
CA PRO A 597 12.57 -3.60 4.16
C PRO A 597 13.63 -4.02 5.19
N ALA A 598 13.74 -3.32 6.33
CA ALA A 598 14.61 -3.70 7.44
C ALA A 598 13.97 -4.73 8.39
N PHE A 599 12.69 -5.06 8.21
CA PHE A 599 12.02 -6.00 9.10
C PHE A 599 12.66 -7.40 9.03
N VAL A 600 13.05 -7.92 10.19
CA VAL A 600 13.54 -9.29 10.39
C VAL A 600 12.53 -9.98 11.32
N PRO A 601 11.67 -10.88 10.80
CA PRO A 601 10.71 -11.59 11.63
C PRO A 601 11.42 -12.53 12.61
N TYR A 602 10.74 -12.83 13.71
CA TYR A 602 11.21 -13.83 14.67
C TYR A 602 11.36 -15.18 13.97
N VAL A 603 12.40 -15.92 14.33
CA VAL A 603 12.57 -17.31 13.88
C VAL A 603 13.04 -18.10 15.11
N PRO A 604 12.40 -19.24 15.44
CA PRO A 604 12.78 -20.07 16.58
C PRO A 604 14.26 -20.45 16.55
N GLU A 605 14.82 -20.70 17.73
CA GLU A 605 16.21 -21.15 17.89
C GLU A 605 16.40 -22.62 17.51
#